data_AF-B8MBI0-F1
#
_entry.id   AF-B8MBI0-F1
#
_cell.length_a   1.000
_cell.length_b   1.000
_cell.length_c   1.000
_cell.angle_alpha   90.00
_cell.angle_beta   90.00
_cell.angle_gamma   90.00
#
_symmetry.space_group_name_H-M   'P 1'
#
loop_
_entity.id
_entity.type
_entity.pdbx_description
1 polymer ?
#
loop_
_entity_poly.entity_id
_entity_poly.type
_entity_poly.pdbx_seq_one_letter_code
_entity_poly.pdbx_strand_id
1 'polypeptide(L)'
;MSPVNSLWFKWKALKLPWRRSWVVGQDLSGNTFWEFRDAINTNRLRRIVKYNNKTHYGDVKITPQWHQWLRYVRQEPPSLEEQRRDIMRQIQIKKLAQIADEKWAAKPSYLDKPQTKQTSPATRTSDKTLHPTKTSDPRSERQPGVMNQVQGQEQIQQDASQKKTKALSRNVPTGPGEKWQPEAWTPDATRR
;
A
#
# COMPACT_ATOMS: atom_id res chain seq x y z
N MET A 1 30.15 -4.22 14.85
CA MET A 1 30.04 -2.88 15.46
C MET A 1 30.99 -2.85 16.65
N SER A 2 32.17 -2.23 16.52
CA SER A 2 33.20 -2.27 17.56
C SER A 2 32.72 -1.55 18.84
N PRO A 3 32.80 -2.19 20.03
CA PRO A 3 32.33 -1.63 21.31
C PRO A 3 33.21 -0.50 21.85
N VAL A 4 34.38 -0.26 21.26
CA VAL A 4 35.38 0.73 21.70
C VAL A 4 34.93 2.17 21.42
N ASN A 5 33.95 2.37 20.54
CA ASN A 5 33.46 3.70 20.18
C ASN A 5 32.47 4.30 21.20
N SER A 6 31.88 3.52 22.12
CA SER A 6 30.78 4.03 22.96
C SER A 6 31.21 4.99 24.06
N LEU A 7 32.36 4.79 24.71
CA LEU A 7 32.78 5.62 25.84
C LEU A 7 33.16 7.04 25.40
N TRP A 8 33.89 7.14 24.29
CA TRP A 8 34.24 8.43 23.70
C TRP A 8 32.98 9.22 23.33
N PHE A 9 32.01 8.59 22.66
CA PHE A 9 30.74 9.23 22.34
C PHE A 9 29.96 9.64 23.58
N LYS A 10 29.86 8.77 24.60
CA LYS A 10 29.21 9.09 25.89
C LYS A 10 29.86 10.30 26.54
N TRP A 11 31.19 10.33 26.64
CA TRP A 11 31.93 11.48 27.19
C TRP A 11 31.72 12.75 26.38
N LYS A 12 31.73 12.65 25.05
CA LYS A 12 31.49 13.78 24.14
C LYS A 12 30.04 14.29 24.17
N ALA A 13 29.09 13.47 24.59
CA ALA A 13 27.69 13.84 24.74
C ALA A 13 27.38 14.56 26.06
N LEU A 14 28.27 14.48 27.05
CA LEU A 14 28.08 15.16 28.33
C LEU A 14 28.07 16.70 28.16
N LYS A 15 27.03 17.33 28.70
CA LYS A 15 26.85 18.79 28.75
C LYS A 15 27.56 19.36 29.97
N LEU A 16 28.85 19.59 29.84
CA LEU A 16 29.69 20.19 30.89
C LEU A 16 29.63 21.73 30.79
N PRO A 17 29.63 22.48 31.90
CA PRO A 17 29.42 23.94 31.88
C PRO A 17 30.49 24.74 31.12
N TRP A 18 31.73 24.23 31.06
CA TRP A 18 32.82 24.83 30.27
C TRP A 18 32.83 24.40 28.79
N ARG A 19 32.02 23.41 28.42
CA ARG A 19 31.99 22.84 27.07
C ARG A 19 30.92 23.53 26.23
N ARG A 20 31.35 24.19 25.15
CA ARG A 20 30.44 24.88 24.21
C ARG A 20 29.83 23.98 23.14
N SER A 21 30.40 22.80 22.89
CA SER A 21 29.94 21.84 21.88
C SER A 21 29.95 20.40 22.38
N TRP A 22 28.87 19.68 22.12
CA TRP A 22 28.67 18.28 22.52
C TRP A 22 28.08 17.46 21.37
N VAL A 23 28.34 16.16 21.41
CA VAL A 23 27.75 15.19 20.48
C VAL A 23 26.32 14.91 20.92
N VAL A 24 25.39 14.92 19.97
CA VAL A 24 23.99 14.61 20.22
C VAL A 24 23.67 13.18 19.79
N GLY A 25 24.26 12.74 18.68
CA GLY A 25 24.09 11.36 18.21
C GLY A 25 24.92 11.03 16.99
N GLN A 26 24.68 9.85 16.46
CA GLN A 26 25.33 9.32 15.27
C GLN A 26 24.26 8.69 14.35
N ASP A 27 24.49 8.71 13.05
CA ASP A 27 23.70 7.92 12.11
C ASP A 27 24.32 6.53 11.85
N LEU A 28 23.60 5.71 11.08
CA LEU A 28 24.05 4.38 10.69
C LEU A 28 25.23 4.39 9.70
N SER A 29 25.46 5.51 9.00
CA SER A 29 26.64 5.71 8.13
C SER A 29 27.90 6.13 8.90
N GLY A 30 27.76 6.45 10.18
CA GLY A 30 28.87 6.85 11.04
C GLY A 30 29.10 8.37 11.14
N ASN A 31 28.26 9.19 10.50
CA ASN A 31 28.30 10.64 10.66
C ASN A 31 27.85 11.03 12.07
N THR A 32 28.50 12.03 12.63
CA THR A 32 28.26 12.47 14.00
C THR A 32 27.57 13.83 14.01
N PHE A 33 26.57 13.98 14.86
CA PHE A 33 25.74 15.17 14.93
C PHE A 33 26.06 15.91 16.22
N TRP A 34 26.24 17.21 16.10
CA TRP A 34 26.74 18.06 17.16
C TRP A 34 25.84 19.25 17.34
N GLU A 35 25.75 19.68 18.59
CA GLU A 35 25.08 20.91 18.96
C GLU A 35 26.07 21.77 19.74
N PHE A 36 26.06 23.08 19.47
CA PHE A 36 26.98 24.01 20.09
C PHE A 36 26.39 25.40 20.27
N ARG A 37 26.93 26.13 21.25
CA ARG A 37 26.59 27.55 21.49
C ARG A 37 27.43 28.42 20.59
N ASP A 38 26.79 29.26 19.79
CA ASP A 38 27.48 30.28 19.02
C ASP A 38 27.90 31.43 19.94
N ALA A 39 29.10 31.99 19.70
CA ALA A 39 29.59 33.13 20.45
C ALA A 39 28.82 34.41 20.11
N ILE A 40 28.37 34.53 18.86
CA ILE A 40 27.69 35.73 18.34
C ILE A 40 26.18 35.68 18.62
N ASN A 41 25.56 34.50 18.50
CA ASN A 41 24.13 34.31 18.70
C ASN A 41 23.86 33.33 19.85
N THR A 42 23.83 33.85 21.08
CA THR A 42 23.63 33.02 22.29
C THR A 42 22.19 32.51 22.45
N ASN A 43 21.22 33.14 21.80
CA ASN A 43 19.79 32.81 21.92
C ASN A 43 19.42 31.44 21.31
N ARG A 44 20.27 30.88 20.44
CA ARG A 44 19.98 29.62 19.74
C ARG A 44 21.20 28.71 19.68
N LEU A 45 20.99 27.44 20.02
CA LEU A 45 21.98 26.40 19.81
C LEU A 45 22.12 26.09 18.32
N ARG A 46 23.35 26.03 17.81
CA ARG A 46 23.64 25.67 16.43
C ARG A 46 23.87 24.18 16.30
N ARG A 47 23.32 23.58 15.25
CA ARG A 47 23.45 22.15 14.93
C ARG A 47 24.35 21.97 13.71
N ILE A 48 25.28 21.02 13.76
CA ILE A 48 26.22 20.71 12.67
C ILE A 48 26.43 19.20 12.56
N VAL A 49 26.68 18.73 11.34
CA VAL A 49 27.10 17.35 11.07
C VAL A 49 28.59 17.31 10.82
N LYS A 50 29.27 16.30 11.36
CA LYS A 50 30.66 15.97 11.05
C LYS A 50 30.71 14.59 10.44
N TYR A 51 31.18 14.54 9.21
CA TYR A 51 31.41 13.35 8.42
C TYR A 51 32.92 13.19 8.16
N ASN A 52 33.30 12.16 7.41
CA ASN A 52 34.70 11.91 7.10
C ASN A 52 35.28 13.01 6.20
N ASN A 53 36.41 13.60 6.57
CA ASN A 53 37.06 14.66 5.79
C ASN A 53 37.42 14.26 4.34
N LYS A 54 37.49 12.95 4.05
CA LYS A 54 37.77 12.43 2.70
C LYS A 54 36.55 12.45 1.77
N THR A 55 35.32 12.51 2.31
CA THR A 55 34.10 12.50 1.48
C THR A 55 33.78 13.91 1.01
N HIS A 56 33.50 14.07 -0.29
CA HIS A 56 33.07 15.34 -0.85
C HIS A 56 31.70 15.75 -0.29
N TYR A 57 31.49 17.06 -0.09
CA TYR A 57 30.27 17.63 0.50
C TYR A 57 28.98 17.14 -0.16
N GLY A 58 28.98 16.98 -1.49
CA GLY A 58 27.81 16.53 -2.26
C GLY A 58 27.47 15.04 -2.10
N ASP A 59 28.44 14.23 -1.68
CA ASP A 59 28.28 12.78 -1.55
C ASP A 59 27.85 12.36 -0.14
N VAL A 60 27.79 13.32 0.80
CA VAL A 60 27.41 13.07 2.19
C VAL A 60 25.91 12.78 2.24
N LYS A 61 25.57 11.50 2.31
CA LYS A 61 24.19 11.04 2.46
C LYS A 61 23.78 11.12 3.93
N ILE A 62 22.79 11.96 4.23
CA ILE A 62 22.22 12.12 5.57
C ILE A 62 20.74 11.71 5.51
N THR A 63 20.25 11.02 6.53
CA THR A 63 18.84 10.59 6.55
C THR A 63 17.88 11.79 6.69
N PRO A 64 16.63 11.69 6.19
CA PRO A 64 15.66 12.78 6.32
C PRO A 64 15.37 13.18 7.78
N GLN A 65 15.36 12.21 8.70
CA GLN A 65 15.15 12.46 10.13
C GLN A 65 16.25 13.36 10.72
N TRP A 66 17.52 13.10 10.36
CA TRP A 66 18.63 13.95 10.77
C TRP A 66 18.59 15.33 10.09
N HIS A 67 18.13 15.41 8.85
CA HIS A 67 17.89 16.71 8.20
C HIS A 67 16.83 17.55 8.92
N GLN A 68 15.71 16.95 9.34
CA GLN A 68 14.69 17.66 10.12
C GLN A 68 15.25 18.20 11.43
N TRP A 69 16.08 17.41 12.11
CA TRP A 69 16.77 17.84 13.31
C TRP A 69 17.78 18.96 13.03
N LEU A 70 18.62 18.85 12.00
CA LEU A 70 19.55 19.92 11.60
C LEU A 70 18.82 21.22 11.22
N ARG A 71 17.61 21.12 10.66
CA ARG A 71 16.75 22.25 10.27
C ARG A 71 15.81 22.73 11.37
N TYR A 72 15.94 22.22 12.60
CA TYR A 72 15.13 22.63 13.76
C TYR A 72 13.63 22.39 13.60
N VAL A 73 13.23 21.57 12.65
CA VAL A 73 11.85 21.11 12.50
C VAL A 73 11.52 20.13 13.64
N ARG A 74 12.50 19.32 14.02
CA ARG A 74 12.41 18.38 15.14
C ARG A 74 13.25 18.87 16.31
N GLN A 75 12.68 18.82 17.52
CA GLN A 75 13.39 19.20 18.76
C GLN A 75 14.37 18.10 19.17
N GLU A 76 13.87 16.88 19.32
CA GLU A 76 14.66 15.73 19.74
C GLU A 76 15.45 15.12 18.58
N PRO A 77 16.69 14.64 18.81
CA PRO A 77 17.46 13.94 17.79
C PRO A 77 16.86 12.55 17.50
N PRO A 78 16.98 12.03 16.27
CA PRO A 78 16.51 10.68 15.96
C PRO A 78 17.35 9.62 16.67
N SER A 79 16.68 8.67 17.31
CA SER A 79 17.35 7.58 18.03
C SER A 79 17.91 6.52 17.07
N LEU A 80 18.90 5.74 17.53
CA LEU A 80 19.46 4.66 16.72
C LEU A 80 18.41 3.59 16.36
N GLU A 81 17.46 3.36 17.26
CA GLU A 81 16.38 2.40 17.03
C GLU A 81 15.38 2.93 16.00
N GLU A 82 15.02 4.22 16.06
CA GLU A 82 14.19 4.86 15.03
C GLU A 82 14.82 4.76 13.64
N GLN A 83 16.13 5.00 13.54
CA GLN A 83 16.86 4.89 12.27
C GLN A 83 16.81 3.47 11.71
N ARG A 84 17.00 2.45 12.56
CA ARG A 84 16.91 1.04 12.17
C ARG A 84 15.50 0.67 11.72
N ARG A 85 14.47 1.12 12.45
CA ARG A 85 13.07 0.91 12.10
C ARG A 85 12.72 1.53 10.74
N ASP A 86 13.24 2.71 10.43
CA ASP A 86 12.99 3.34 9.13
C ASP A 86 13.60 2.53 7.97
N ILE A 87 14.80 1.97 8.13
CA ILE A 87 15.37 1.05 7.13
C ILE A 87 14.48 -0.18 6.94
N MET A 88 14.05 -0.82 8.04
CA MET A 88 13.16 -1.98 7.95
C MET A 88 11.84 -1.64 7.25
N ARG A 89 11.25 -0.48 7.58
CA ARG A 89 10.05 0.03 6.92
C ARG A 89 10.26 0.21 5.42
N GLN A 90 11.38 0.80 4.99
CA GLN A 90 11.70 0.98 3.57
C GLN A 90 11.80 -0.37 2.84
N ILE A 91 12.43 -1.36 3.45
CA ILE A 91 12.54 -2.73 2.89
C ILE A 91 11.15 -3.36 2.76
N GLN A 92 10.33 -3.26 3.80
CA GLN A 92 8.97 -3.81 3.80
C GLN A 92 8.10 -3.17 2.72
N ILE A 93 8.15 -1.83 2.58
CA ILE A 93 7.38 -1.11 1.56
C ILE A 93 7.78 -1.55 0.15
N LYS A 94 9.07 -1.73 -0.12
CA LYS A 94 9.53 -2.22 -1.43
C LYS A 94 8.98 -3.61 -1.75
N LYS A 95 9.00 -4.52 -0.77
CA LYS A 95 8.41 -5.86 -0.92
C LYS A 95 6.90 -5.80 -1.17
N LEU A 96 6.18 -4.97 -0.42
CA LEU A 96 4.74 -4.80 -0.59
C LEU A 96 4.38 -4.19 -1.94
N ALA A 97 5.17 -3.22 -2.42
CA ALA A 97 5.02 -2.62 -3.74
C ALA A 97 5.17 -3.68 -4.84
N GLN A 98 6.23 -4.51 -4.77
CA GLN A 98 6.42 -5.60 -5.74
C GLN A 98 5.22 -6.56 -5.77
N ILE A 99 4.71 -6.99 -4.60
CA ILE A 99 3.54 -7.88 -4.53
C ILE A 99 2.30 -7.19 -5.12
N ALA A 100 2.15 -5.88 -4.94
CA ALA A 100 1.05 -5.13 -5.52
C ALA A 100 1.18 -5.02 -7.04
N ASP A 101 2.38 -4.82 -7.56
CA ASP A 101 2.66 -4.79 -9.00
C ASP A 101 2.40 -6.15 -9.66
N GLU A 102 2.81 -7.24 -9.02
CA GLU A 102 2.50 -8.60 -9.47
C GLU A 102 0.98 -8.85 -9.51
N LYS A 103 0.27 -8.44 -8.45
CA LYS A 103 -1.20 -8.52 -8.39
C LYS A 103 -1.86 -7.62 -9.43
N TRP A 104 -1.28 -6.48 -9.77
CA TRP A 104 -1.79 -5.57 -10.79
C TRP A 104 -1.58 -6.16 -12.18
N ALA A 105 -0.39 -6.66 -12.48
CA ALA A 105 -0.04 -7.29 -13.75
C ALA A 105 -0.83 -8.58 -14.02
N ALA A 106 -1.13 -9.36 -12.97
CA ALA A 106 -1.93 -10.58 -13.10
C ALA A 106 -3.42 -10.32 -13.38
N LYS A 107 -3.94 -9.12 -13.10
CA LYS A 107 -5.32 -8.78 -13.45
C LYS A 107 -5.40 -8.60 -14.96
N PRO A 108 -6.25 -9.36 -15.68
CA PRO A 108 -6.38 -9.22 -17.13
C PRO A 108 -6.82 -7.79 -17.46
N SER A 109 -6.00 -7.08 -18.23
CA SER A 109 -6.31 -5.74 -18.69
C SER A 109 -7.61 -5.78 -19.49
N TYR A 110 -8.60 -4.98 -19.11
CA TYR A 110 -9.87 -4.88 -19.82
C TYR A 110 -9.70 -4.33 -21.25
N LEU A 111 -8.54 -3.76 -21.55
CA LEU A 111 -8.16 -3.18 -22.84
C LEU A 111 -7.58 -4.25 -23.79
N ASP A 112 -6.89 -5.26 -23.26
CA ASP A 112 -6.47 -6.46 -23.99
C ASP A 112 -7.58 -7.53 -23.91
N LYS A 113 -8.75 -7.20 -24.46
CA LYS A 113 -9.71 -8.25 -24.78
C LYS A 113 -9.11 -9.00 -25.98
N PRO A 114 -8.78 -10.30 -25.89
CA PRO A 114 -8.58 -11.06 -27.12
C PRO A 114 -9.84 -10.83 -27.95
N GLN A 115 -9.70 -10.63 -29.27
CA GLN A 115 -10.83 -10.55 -30.19
C GLN A 115 -11.67 -11.83 -30.02
N THR A 116 -12.57 -11.86 -29.04
CA THR A 116 -13.70 -12.75 -29.01
C THR A 116 -14.42 -12.35 -30.26
N LYS A 117 -14.28 -13.21 -31.29
CA LYS A 117 -15.02 -13.18 -32.55
C LYS A 117 -16.40 -12.68 -32.20
N GLN A 118 -16.67 -11.41 -32.45
CA GLN A 118 -17.99 -10.88 -32.23
C GLN A 118 -18.84 -11.69 -33.19
N THR A 119 -19.64 -12.61 -32.66
CA THR A 119 -20.75 -13.18 -33.42
C THR A 119 -21.55 -11.97 -33.82
N SER A 120 -21.46 -11.63 -35.11
CA SER A 120 -22.04 -10.45 -35.69
C SER A 120 -23.46 -10.28 -35.15
N PRO A 121 -23.85 -9.09 -34.65
CA PRO A 121 -25.19 -8.89 -34.17
C PRO A 121 -26.17 -9.34 -35.25
N ALA A 122 -27.11 -10.21 -34.87
CA ALA A 122 -28.11 -10.78 -35.75
C ALA A 122 -29.18 -9.73 -36.12
N THR A 123 -28.76 -8.56 -36.58
CA THR A 123 -29.60 -7.63 -37.34
C THR A 123 -29.49 -7.98 -38.82
N ARG A 124 -29.95 -9.19 -39.17
CA ARG A 124 -30.43 -9.47 -40.54
C ARG A 124 -31.94 -9.28 -40.52
N THR A 125 -32.41 -8.04 -40.63
CA THR A 125 -33.76 -7.77 -41.11
C THR A 125 -33.68 -7.75 -42.63
N SER A 126 -33.50 -8.92 -43.25
CA SER A 126 -33.88 -9.09 -44.65
C SER A 126 -35.40 -9.13 -44.67
N ASP A 127 -35.99 -7.94 -44.78
CA ASP A 127 -37.41 -7.73 -44.95
C ASP A 127 -37.80 -8.31 -46.31
N LYS A 128 -38.41 -9.48 -46.28
CA LYS A 128 -39.08 -10.08 -47.44
C LYS A 128 -40.34 -10.79 -46.96
N THR A 129 -41.27 -10.01 -46.42
CA THR A 129 -42.64 -10.46 -46.19
C THR A 129 -43.56 -9.87 -47.25
N LEU A 130 -43.62 -10.54 -48.41
CA LEU A 130 -44.77 -10.50 -49.29
C LEU A 130 -45.15 -11.95 -49.63
N HIS A 131 -46.08 -12.49 -48.82
CA HIS A 131 -46.93 -13.67 -49.05
C HIS A 131 -46.22 -15.04 -49.21
N PRO A 132 -46.80 -16.19 -48.75
CA PRO A 132 -48.21 -16.54 -48.90
C PRO A 132 -48.91 -17.19 -47.69
N THR A 133 -50.22 -17.00 -47.66
CA THR A 133 -51.19 -17.94 -47.09
C THR A 133 -51.31 -19.14 -48.02
N LYS A 134 -51.19 -20.37 -47.50
CA LYS A 134 -52.09 -21.52 -47.75
C LYS A 134 -51.52 -22.82 -47.15
N THR A 135 -52.30 -23.38 -46.21
CA THR A 135 -52.68 -24.81 -46.05
C THR A 135 -51.65 -25.88 -46.42
N SER A 136 -51.27 -26.72 -45.44
CA SER A 136 -51.77 -28.10 -45.28
C SER A 136 -50.88 -28.92 -44.35
N ASP A 137 -51.43 -29.42 -43.25
CA ASP A 137 -50.99 -30.68 -42.65
C ASP A 137 -51.48 -31.84 -43.55
N PRO A 138 -50.74 -32.96 -43.72
CA PRO A 138 -50.57 -33.93 -42.62
C PRO A 138 -49.27 -34.78 -42.58
N ARG A 139 -48.93 -35.22 -41.35
CA ARG A 139 -48.51 -36.60 -40.95
C ARG A 139 -47.19 -37.19 -41.52
N SER A 140 -46.14 -37.29 -40.70
CA SER A 140 -45.80 -38.51 -39.91
C SER A 140 -44.42 -38.40 -39.22
N GLU A 141 -44.38 -38.82 -37.94
CA GLU A 141 -43.28 -39.55 -37.25
C GLU A 141 -41.91 -38.84 -37.04
N ARG A 142 -41.32 -38.70 -35.84
CA ARG A 142 -41.19 -39.61 -34.69
C ARG A 142 -40.95 -38.84 -33.37
N GLN A 143 -41.46 -39.40 -32.28
CA GLN A 143 -41.18 -39.13 -30.85
C GLN A 143 -39.70 -39.39 -30.47
N PRO A 144 -39.22 -39.21 -29.20
CA PRO A 144 -39.88 -38.83 -27.92
C PRO A 144 -39.19 -37.63 -27.23
N GLY A 145 -39.69 -36.96 -26.18
CA GLY A 145 -40.63 -37.32 -25.14
C GLY A 145 -39.91 -37.50 -23.79
N VAL A 146 -40.24 -36.61 -22.84
CA VAL A 146 -40.27 -36.81 -21.37
C VAL A 146 -38.99 -36.49 -20.56
N MET A 147 -39.00 -35.30 -19.96
CA MET A 147 -39.03 -35.04 -18.50
C MET A 147 -38.32 -36.06 -17.59
N ASN A 148 -37.43 -35.60 -16.69
CA ASN A 148 -37.61 -35.77 -15.24
C ASN A 148 -36.42 -35.28 -14.38
N GLN A 149 -36.82 -34.73 -13.23
CA GLN A 149 -36.32 -34.92 -11.87
C GLN A 149 -34.81 -35.10 -11.62
N VAL A 150 -34.31 -34.30 -10.68
CA VAL A 150 -33.40 -34.82 -9.65
C VAL A 150 -33.95 -34.44 -8.29
N GLN A 151 -34.69 -35.38 -7.71
CA GLN A 151 -34.90 -35.52 -6.28
C GLN A 151 -33.99 -36.66 -5.82
N GLY A 152 -33.35 -36.49 -4.66
CA GLY A 152 -32.74 -37.59 -3.92
C GLY A 152 -31.30 -37.32 -3.53
N GLN A 153 -31.10 -36.92 -2.28
CA GLN A 153 -30.41 -37.77 -1.30
C GLN A 153 -30.49 -37.11 0.08
N GLU A 154 -31.55 -37.44 0.82
CA GLU A 154 -31.43 -37.64 2.26
C GLU A 154 -30.83 -39.03 2.46
N GLN A 155 -29.65 -39.08 3.07
CA GLN A 155 -29.26 -40.03 4.12
C GLN A 155 -27.83 -39.70 4.53
N ILE A 156 -27.70 -39.15 5.74
CA ILE A 156 -26.74 -39.48 6.82
C ILE A 156 -26.92 -38.35 7.86
N GLN A 157 -27.98 -38.46 8.66
CA GLN A 157 -27.91 -38.14 10.08
C GLN A 157 -28.00 -39.54 10.70
N GLN A 158 -27.00 -40.01 11.45
CA GLN A 158 -26.86 -39.65 12.85
C GLN A 158 -25.42 -39.89 13.33
N ASP A 159 -25.05 -39.01 14.28
CA ASP A 159 -24.02 -39.13 15.29
C ASP A 159 -22.55 -38.76 15.01
N ALA A 160 -22.11 -37.85 15.89
CA ALA A 160 -20.74 -37.50 16.24
C ALA A 160 -19.91 -36.69 15.22
N SER A 161 -20.11 -35.36 15.20
CA SER A 161 -19.02 -34.37 15.29
C SER A 161 -19.57 -32.94 15.23
N GLN A 162 -19.97 -32.41 16.38
CA GLN A 162 -20.19 -30.97 16.53
C GLN A 162 -18.87 -30.21 16.42
N LYS A 163 -18.93 -29.10 15.68
CA LYS A 163 -18.00 -27.95 15.63
C LYS A 163 -16.66 -28.16 14.91
N LYS A 164 -16.70 -28.05 13.58
CA LYS A 164 -15.70 -27.29 12.79
C LYS A 164 -16.29 -26.90 11.43
N THR A 165 -16.01 -25.66 11.03
CA THR A 165 -16.21 -25.06 9.68
C THR A 165 -17.60 -24.51 9.31
N LYS A 166 -17.87 -23.27 9.70
CA LYS A 166 -18.57 -22.27 8.86
C LYS A 166 -18.31 -20.86 9.42
N ALA A 167 -17.16 -20.31 9.07
CA ALA A 167 -16.86 -18.89 9.23
C ALA A 167 -15.92 -18.48 8.10
N LEU A 168 -16.40 -18.59 6.86
CA LEU A 168 -15.73 -18.00 5.71
C LEU A 168 -16.42 -16.66 5.40
N SER A 169 -15.61 -15.61 5.30
CA SER A 169 -15.92 -14.31 4.72
C SER A 169 -16.88 -13.39 5.52
N ARG A 170 -16.37 -12.75 6.58
CA ARG A 170 -16.85 -11.42 6.98
C ARG A 170 -15.66 -10.51 7.28
N ASN A 171 -15.47 -9.55 6.36
CA ASN A 171 -14.93 -8.20 6.58
C ASN A 171 -13.59 -8.11 7.35
N VAL A 172 -12.49 -8.38 6.65
CA VAL A 172 -11.19 -7.81 7.04
C VAL A 172 -11.03 -6.48 6.29
N PRO A 173 -11.06 -5.32 6.97
CA PRO A 173 -10.99 -4.03 6.31
C PRO A 173 -9.63 -3.84 5.62
N THR A 174 -9.67 -3.54 4.33
CA THR A 174 -8.47 -3.36 3.49
C THR A 174 -8.23 -1.86 3.30
N GLY A 175 -7.76 -1.21 4.36
CA GLY A 175 -7.23 0.15 4.31
C GLY A 175 -8.18 1.28 4.75
N PRO A 176 -7.63 2.45 5.11
CA PRO A 176 -8.35 3.54 5.78
C PRO A 176 -9.37 4.30 4.89
N GLY A 177 -9.59 3.90 3.63
CA GLY A 177 -10.43 4.60 2.66
C GLY A 177 -11.77 3.93 2.31
N GLU A 178 -12.05 2.69 2.75
CA GLU A 178 -13.25 1.95 2.31
C GLU A 178 -14.59 2.56 2.79
N LYS A 179 -14.56 3.36 3.86
CA LYS A 179 -15.75 4.06 4.38
C LYS A 179 -15.99 5.43 3.74
N TRP A 180 -15.07 5.91 2.91
CA TRP A 180 -15.19 7.21 2.29
C TRP A 180 -16.07 7.10 1.03
N GLN A 181 -17.22 7.77 1.04
CA GLN A 181 -18.05 7.99 -0.14
C GLN A 181 -18.17 9.50 -0.34
N PRO A 182 -18.04 10.01 -1.57
CA PRO A 182 -18.21 11.44 -1.82
C PRO A 182 -19.66 11.84 -1.59
N GLU A 183 -19.89 12.90 -0.80
CA GLU A 183 -21.19 13.54 -0.71
C GLU A 183 -21.54 14.23 -2.05
N ALA A 184 -22.81 14.19 -2.44
CA ALA A 184 -23.27 14.87 -3.65
C ALA A 184 -23.13 16.39 -3.49
N TRP A 185 -22.46 17.04 -4.44
CA TRP A 185 -22.27 18.49 -4.44
C TRP A 185 -23.64 19.21 -4.52
N THR A 186 -23.97 19.99 -3.49
CA THR A 186 -25.17 20.83 -3.46
C THR A 186 -24.77 22.30 -3.62
N PRO A 187 -25.21 22.99 -4.68
CA PRO A 187 -24.91 24.41 -4.84
C PRO A 187 -25.67 25.24 -3.80
N ASP A 188 -24.96 26.15 -3.13
CA ASP A 188 -25.55 27.04 -2.13
C ASP A 188 -26.50 28.04 -2.81
N ALA A 189 -27.75 28.10 -2.36
CA ALA A 189 -28.75 28.97 -2.96
C ALA A 189 -28.43 30.43 -2.62
N THR A 190 -28.04 31.20 -3.63
CA THR A 190 -27.75 32.63 -3.53
C THR A 190 -28.96 33.37 -2.94
N ARG A 191 -28.79 33.96 -1.74
CA ARG A 191 -29.77 34.90 -1.18
C ARG A 191 -29.76 36.19 -2.02
N ARG A 192 -30.88 36.49 -2.65
CA ARG A 192 -31.19 37.81 -3.22
C ARG A 192 -31.60 38.79 -2.15
#